data_AF-A0A6C0CS61-F1
#
_entry.id   AF-A0A6C0CS61-F1
#
_cell.length_a   1.000
_cell.length_b   1.000
_cell.length_c   1.000
_cell.angle_alpha   90.00
_cell.angle_beta   90.00
_cell.angle_gamma   90.00
#
_symmetry.space_group_name_H-M   'P 1'
#
loop_
_entity.id
_entity.type
_entity.pdbx_description
1 polymer ?
#
loop_
_entity_poly.entity_id
_entity_poly.type
_entity_poly.pdbx_seq_one_letter_code
_entity_poly.pdbx_strand_id
1 'polypeptide(L)'
;MSSKKEWGNACWYLFHTLAYKLKENQEKEIPVILDHILAICGNLPCPDCANHAIKTLKRLNRRAVNSKEMLVKTLFEFHNIVNRRIGKNQFTRKQHDEMYSRAQFFPIYNNFWRLMLINAKGEKAMMYNLARKNALMSLDTYLKKHIHIFNV
;
A
#
# COMPACT_ATOMS: atom_id res chain seq x y z
N MET A 1 3.64 -7.35 -19.53
CA MET A 1 4.01 -6.90 -18.16
C MET A 1 3.54 -5.47 -17.98
N SER A 2 3.18 -5.04 -16.76
CA SER A 2 2.85 -3.62 -16.53
C SER A 2 4.11 -2.82 -16.18
N SER A 3 4.12 -1.55 -16.52
CA SER A 3 5.23 -0.65 -16.22
C SER A 3 5.37 -0.36 -14.73
N LYS A 4 6.58 0.06 -14.32
CA LYS A 4 6.87 0.55 -12.95
C LYS A 4 5.91 1.63 -12.48
N LYS A 5 5.47 2.50 -13.39
CA LYS A 5 4.53 3.57 -13.11
C LYS A 5 3.13 3.03 -12.79
N GLU A 6 2.65 2.07 -13.57
CA GLU A 6 1.29 1.52 -13.41
C GLU A 6 1.12 0.78 -12.08
N TRP A 7 1.96 -0.22 -11.81
CA TRP A 7 1.84 -0.96 -10.55
C TRP A 7 2.22 -0.11 -9.34
N GLY A 8 3.18 0.81 -9.49
CA GLY A 8 3.58 1.73 -8.43
C GLY A 8 2.44 2.64 -8.01
N ASN A 9 1.76 3.26 -8.99
CA ASN A 9 0.59 4.08 -8.74
C ASN A 9 -0.53 3.26 -8.07
N ALA A 10 -0.77 2.04 -8.53
CA ALA A 10 -1.81 1.18 -7.98
C ALA A 10 -1.55 0.80 -6.50
N CYS A 11 -0.29 0.52 -6.13
CA CYS A 11 0.10 0.30 -4.73
C CYS A 11 -0.18 1.54 -3.88
N TRP A 12 0.24 2.72 -4.34
CA TRP A 12 0.01 3.96 -3.59
C TRP A 12 -1.47 4.26 -3.41
N TYR A 13 -2.27 4.12 -4.47
CA TYR A 13 -3.72 4.31 -4.37
C TYR A 13 -4.34 3.36 -3.35
N LEU A 14 -3.96 2.08 -3.35
CA LEU A 14 -4.48 1.14 -2.37
C LEU A 14 -4.08 1.53 -0.95
N PHE A 15 -2.78 1.76 -0.68
CA PHE A 15 -2.29 2.02 0.68
C PHE A 15 -2.98 3.23 1.31
N HIS A 16 -3.05 4.32 0.56
CA HIS A 16 -3.70 5.54 1.03
C HIS A 16 -5.23 5.38 1.12
N THR A 17 -5.86 4.59 0.24
CA THR A 17 -7.29 4.27 0.37
C THR A 17 -7.58 3.46 1.62
N LEU A 18 -6.77 2.45 1.94
CA LEU A 18 -6.93 1.65 3.17
C LEU A 18 -6.85 2.55 4.41
N ALA A 19 -5.86 3.45 4.48
CA ALA A 19 -5.71 4.37 5.59
C ALA A 19 -6.85 5.39 5.68
N TYR A 20 -7.19 6.03 4.56
CA TYR A 20 -8.18 7.11 4.53
C TYR A 20 -9.60 6.60 4.76
N LYS A 21 -9.95 5.44 4.19
CA LYS A 21 -11.29 4.85 4.30
C LYS A 21 -11.50 4.03 5.56
N LEU A 22 -10.47 3.75 6.36
CA LEU A 22 -10.64 3.13 7.67
C LEU A 22 -11.66 3.94 8.49
N LYS A 23 -12.66 3.27 9.06
CA LYS A 23 -13.63 3.91 9.96
C LYS A 23 -12.95 4.33 11.26
N GLU A 24 -13.53 5.30 11.95
CA GLU A 24 -13.08 5.66 13.30
C GLU A 24 -13.27 4.46 14.26
N ASN A 25 -12.49 4.41 15.34
CA ASN A 25 -12.51 3.35 16.35
C ASN A 25 -12.07 1.96 15.85
N GLN A 26 -11.26 1.91 14.78
CA GLN A 26 -10.68 0.69 14.21
C GLN A 26 -9.16 0.61 14.43
N GLU A 27 -8.65 1.24 15.49
CA GLU A 27 -7.20 1.38 15.75
C GLU A 27 -6.53 0.01 15.96
N LYS A 28 -7.28 -0.98 16.44
CA LYS A 28 -6.82 -2.36 16.62
C LYS A 28 -6.43 -3.04 15.30
N GLU A 29 -6.96 -2.57 14.17
CA GLU A 29 -6.69 -3.11 12.84
C GLU A 29 -5.44 -2.49 12.19
N ILE A 30 -4.99 -1.34 12.68
CA ILE A 30 -3.85 -0.60 12.11
C ILE A 30 -2.57 -1.45 12.03
N PRO A 31 -2.17 -2.23 13.08
CA PRO A 31 -0.99 -3.08 12.98
C PRO A 31 -1.09 -4.11 11.85
N VAL A 32 -2.27 -4.71 11.66
CA VAL A 32 -2.53 -5.72 10.62
C VAL A 32 -2.50 -5.10 9.23
N ILE A 33 -3.12 -3.92 9.06
CA ILE A 33 -3.07 -3.14 7.82
C ILE A 33 -1.62 -2.79 7.47
N LEU A 34 -0.82 -2.34 8.44
CA LEU A 34 0.60 -2.05 8.26
C LEU A 34 1.41 -3.30 7.87
N ASP A 35 1.11 -4.46 8.46
CA ASP A 35 1.77 -5.72 8.09
C ASP A 35 1.47 -6.12 6.65
N HIS A 36 0.24 -5.94 6.18
CA HIS A 36 -0.07 -6.15 4.77
C HIS A 36 0.68 -5.16 3.85
N ILE A 37 0.72 -3.87 4.21
CA ILE A 37 1.47 -2.87 3.44
C ILE A 37 2.96 -3.24 3.36
N LEU A 38 3.55 -3.64 4.49
CA LEU A 38 4.94 -4.12 4.57
C LEU A 38 5.16 -5.36 3.70
N ALA A 39 4.26 -6.34 3.76
CA ALA A 39 4.34 -7.55 2.95
C ALA A 39 4.28 -7.24 1.45
N ILE A 40 3.42 -6.32 1.02
CA ILE A 40 3.36 -5.85 -0.37
C ILE A 40 4.65 -5.10 -0.74
N CYS A 41 5.15 -4.21 0.12
CA CYS A 41 6.42 -3.51 -0.10
C CYS A 41 7.60 -4.48 -0.26
N GLY A 42 7.66 -5.56 0.50
CA GLY A 42 8.70 -6.58 0.38
C GLY A 42 8.61 -7.41 -0.90
N ASN A 43 7.48 -7.37 -1.60
CA ASN A 43 7.20 -8.19 -2.78
C ASN A 43 6.91 -7.34 -4.04
N LEU A 44 7.32 -6.07 -4.06
CA LEU A 44 7.16 -5.22 -5.24
C LEU A 44 7.88 -5.83 -6.47
N PRO A 45 7.39 -5.61 -7.71
CA PRO A 45 8.03 -6.12 -8.93
C PRO A 45 9.25 -5.27 -9.35
N CYS A 46 10.07 -4.91 -8.37
CA CYS A 46 11.30 -4.11 -8.50
C CYS A 46 12.13 -4.31 -7.22
N PRO A 47 13.25 -5.07 -7.27
CA PRO A 47 14.07 -5.36 -6.09
C PRO A 47 14.56 -4.10 -5.36
N ASP A 48 15.05 -3.10 -6.09
CA ASP A 48 15.50 -1.83 -5.48
C ASP A 48 14.38 -1.07 -4.78
N CYS A 49 13.18 -1.13 -5.35
CA CYS A 49 11.99 -0.51 -4.77
C CYS A 49 11.59 -1.22 -3.49
N ALA A 50 11.59 -2.55 -3.49
CA ALA A 50 11.27 -3.38 -2.34
C ALA A 50 12.30 -3.16 -1.21
N ASN A 51 13.59 -3.25 -1.52
CA ASN A 51 14.67 -3.02 -0.56
C ASN A 51 14.61 -1.63 0.07
N HIS A 52 14.38 -0.60 -0.75
CA HIS A 52 14.22 0.77 -0.24
C HIS A 52 12.99 0.89 0.66
N ALA A 53 11.82 0.43 0.21
CA ALA A 53 10.57 0.51 0.97
C ALA A 53 10.68 -0.19 2.33
N ILE A 54 11.21 -1.41 2.36
CA ILE A 54 11.43 -2.17 3.59
C ILE A 54 12.42 -1.45 4.50
N LYS A 55 13.54 -0.93 3.99
CA LYS A 55 14.52 -0.19 4.80
C LYS A 55 13.92 1.08 5.41
N THR A 56 13.06 1.79 4.66
CA THR A 56 12.36 2.98 5.16
C THR A 56 11.36 2.61 6.24
N LEU A 57 10.48 1.63 5.99
CA LEU A 57 9.42 1.27 6.93
C LEU A 57 9.93 0.52 8.17
N LYS A 58 11.10 -0.15 8.10
CA LYS A 58 11.75 -0.74 9.29
C LYS A 58 12.17 0.30 10.34
N ARG A 59 12.30 1.58 9.95
CA ARG A 59 12.63 2.69 10.87
C ARG A 59 11.38 3.29 11.54
N LEU A 60 10.19 2.88 11.11
CA LEU A 60 8.94 3.36 11.66
C LEU A 60 8.77 2.87 13.10
N ASN A 61 8.51 3.79 14.02
CA ASN A 61 8.01 3.41 15.35
C ASN A 61 6.56 2.93 15.20
N ARG A 62 6.37 1.63 15.00
CA ARG A 62 5.04 1.03 14.82
C ARG A 62 4.07 1.33 15.96
N ARG A 63 4.56 1.49 17.19
CA ARG A 63 3.72 1.82 18.36
C ARG A 63 3.17 3.25 18.30
N ALA A 64 3.84 4.14 17.58
CA ALA A 64 3.36 5.50 17.38
C ALA A 64 2.17 5.56 16.40
N VAL A 65 2.03 4.57 15.50
CA VAL A 65 0.92 4.50 14.53
C VAL A 65 -0.31 3.87 15.17
N ASN A 66 -0.93 4.63 16.08
CA ASN A 66 -2.00 4.17 16.96
C ASN A 66 -3.38 4.77 16.63
N SER A 67 -3.49 5.56 15.56
CA SER A 67 -4.73 6.17 15.10
C SER A 67 -4.79 6.21 13.58
N LYS A 68 -6.00 6.30 13.03
CA LYS A 68 -6.23 6.47 11.59
C LYS A 68 -5.44 7.66 11.04
N GLU A 69 -5.48 8.80 11.74
CA GLU A 69 -4.74 10.00 11.38
C GLU A 69 -3.24 9.74 11.32
N MET A 70 -2.70 9.01 12.30
CA MET A 70 -1.28 8.66 12.28
C MET A 70 -0.93 7.67 11.16
N LEU A 71 -1.83 6.74 10.83
CA LEU A 71 -1.63 5.84 9.69
C LEU A 71 -1.58 6.62 8.38
N VAL A 72 -2.52 7.54 8.16
CA VAL A 72 -2.54 8.45 7.00
C VAL A 72 -1.25 9.26 6.94
N LYS A 73 -0.88 9.93 8.04
CA LYS A 73 0.34 10.73 8.13
C LYS A 73 1.58 9.91 7.81
N THR A 74 1.69 8.71 8.38
CA THR A 74 2.82 7.80 8.16
C THR A 74 2.99 7.45 6.68
N LEU A 75 1.90 7.07 6.00
CA LEU A 75 1.96 6.72 4.58
C LEU A 75 2.22 7.94 3.70
N PHE A 76 1.68 9.10 4.06
CA PHE A 76 1.92 10.37 3.38
C PHE A 76 3.41 10.76 3.43
N GLU A 77 4.01 10.73 4.62
CA GLU A 77 5.43 11.00 4.83
C GLU A 77 6.30 9.98 4.09
N PHE A 78 5.93 8.69 4.14
CA PHE A 78 6.62 7.65 3.39
C PHE A 78 6.60 7.90 1.88
N HIS A 79 5.44 8.27 1.31
CA HIS A 79 5.34 8.60 -0.11
C HIS A 79 6.21 9.82 -0.46
N ASN A 80 6.22 10.86 0.37
CA ASN A 80 7.05 12.05 0.14
C ASN A 80 8.55 11.80 0.30
N ILE A 81 8.97 10.87 1.16
CA ILE A 81 10.35 10.36 1.20
C ILE A 81 10.72 9.74 -0.14
N VAL A 82 9.85 8.90 -0.70
CA VAL A 82 10.08 8.28 -2.01
C VAL A 82 10.11 9.34 -3.12
N ASN A 83 9.16 10.28 -3.16
CA ASN A 83 9.10 11.34 -4.17
C ASN A 83 10.37 12.19 -4.17
N ARG A 84 10.81 12.65 -2.99
CA ARG A 84 12.06 13.41 -2.83
C ARG A 84 13.27 12.64 -3.37
N ARG A 85 13.38 11.34 -3.03
CA ARG A 85 14.47 10.48 -3.50
C ARG A 85 14.53 10.37 -5.03
N ILE A 86 13.38 10.38 -5.70
CA ILE A 86 13.30 10.21 -7.17
C ILE A 86 13.09 11.54 -7.91
N GLY A 87 13.28 12.68 -7.25
CA GLY A 87 13.16 14.01 -7.86
C GLY A 87 11.75 14.41 -8.26
N LYS A 88 10.71 13.83 -7.64
CA LYS A 88 9.31 14.20 -7.87
C LYS A 88 8.83 15.24 -6.85
N ASN A 89 7.83 16.01 -7.28
CA ASN A 89 7.11 16.93 -6.40
C ASN A 89 6.53 16.18 -5.19
N GLN A 90 6.60 16.83 -4.04
CA GLN A 90 6.01 16.33 -2.80
C GLN A 90 4.53 16.70 -2.76
N PHE A 91 3.69 15.79 -2.28
CA PHE A 91 2.29 16.08 -2.04
C PHE A 91 2.15 16.98 -0.81
N THR A 92 1.22 17.91 -0.88
CA THR A 92 0.70 18.60 0.32
C THR A 92 -0.40 17.77 0.96
N ARG A 93 -0.68 18.01 2.26
CA ARG A 93 -1.78 17.34 2.95
C ARG A 93 -3.14 17.63 2.30
N LYS A 94 -3.36 18.88 1.86
CA LYS A 94 -4.58 19.28 1.14
C LYS A 94 -4.80 18.48 -0.14
N GLN A 95 -3.78 18.36 -0.99
CA GLN A 95 -3.86 17.57 -2.23
C GLN A 95 -4.12 16.09 -1.96
N HIS A 96 -3.50 15.55 -0.90
CA HIS A 96 -3.74 14.19 -0.45
C HIS A 96 -5.22 13.98 -0.07
N ASP A 97 -5.77 14.84 0.79
CA ASP A 97 -7.14 14.70 1.29
C ASP A 97 -8.18 14.90 0.18
N GLU A 98 -7.97 15.85 -0.73
CA GLU A 98 -8.79 16.04 -1.93
C GLU A 98 -8.80 14.80 -2.82
N MET A 99 -7.67 14.12 -2.97
CA MET A 99 -7.55 12.91 -3.79
C MET A 99 -8.24 11.71 -3.12
N TYR A 100 -7.98 11.46 -1.84
CA TYR A 100 -8.42 10.23 -1.17
C TYR A 100 -9.83 10.31 -0.55
N SER A 101 -10.38 11.51 -0.36
CA SER A 101 -11.81 11.69 -0.04
C SER A 101 -12.71 11.07 -1.12
N ARG A 102 -12.33 11.21 -2.40
CA ARG A 102 -13.07 10.70 -3.56
C ARG A 102 -12.69 9.27 -3.97
N ALA A 103 -11.71 8.66 -3.30
CA ALA A 103 -11.27 7.31 -3.62
C ALA A 103 -12.43 6.31 -3.50
N GLN A 104 -12.57 5.46 -4.52
CA GLN A 104 -13.56 4.39 -4.57
C GLN A 104 -12.86 3.07 -4.26
N PHE A 105 -13.28 2.39 -3.19
CA PHE A 105 -12.51 1.27 -2.64
C PHE A 105 -12.37 0.12 -3.64
N PHE A 106 -13.49 -0.40 -4.15
CA PHE A 106 -13.48 -1.59 -5.03
C PHE A 106 -12.77 -1.35 -6.37
N PRO A 107 -12.97 -0.23 -7.10
CA PRO A 107 -12.20 0.03 -8.32
C PRO A 107 -10.69 0.09 -8.09
N ILE A 108 -10.26 0.73 -6.99
CA ILE A 108 -8.84 0.83 -6.63
C ILE A 108 -8.26 -0.55 -6.30
N TYR A 109 -8.97 -1.31 -5.46
CA TYR A 109 -8.57 -2.66 -5.08
C TYR A 109 -8.45 -3.58 -6.29
N ASN A 110 -9.47 -3.62 -7.15
CA ASN A 110 -9.50 -4.46 -8.35
C ASN A 110 -8.37 -4.12 -9.31
N ASN A 111 -8.07 -2.82 -9.49
CA ASN A 111 -6.95 -2.40 -10.34
C ASN A 111 -5.59 -2.80 -9.75
N PHE A 112 -5.39 -2.60 -8.44
CA PHE A 112 -4.20 -3.06 -7.73
C PHE A 112 -3.99 -4.57 -7.90
N TRP A 113 -5.03 -5.36 -7.63
CA TRP A 113 -4.99 -6.82 -7.72
C TRP A 113 -4.55 -7.27 -9.11
N ARG A 114 -5.22 -6.74 -10.15
CA ARG A 114 -4.92 -7.05 -11.55
C ARG A 114 -3.46 -6.73 -11.91
N LEU A 115 -2.97 -5.54 -11.57
CA LEU A 115 -1.62 -5.11 -11.94
C LEU A 115 -0.54 -5.91 -11.20
N MET A 116 -0.73 -6.19 -9.91
CA MET A 116 0.23 -6.96 -9.12
C MET A 116 0.28 -8.43 -9.54
N LEU A 117 -0.85 -9.01 -9.98
CA LEU A 117 -0.88 -10.36 -10.54
C LEU A 117 -0.22 -10.47 -11.92
N ILE A 118 -0.42 -9.50 -12.83
CA ILE A 118 0.20 -9.54 -14.17
C ILE A 118 1.73 -9.53 -14.08
N ASN A 119 2.29 -8.79 -13.11
CA ASN A 119 3.74 -8.79 -12.88
C ASN A 119 4.25 -10.07 -12.20
N ALA A 120 3.38 -10.94 -11.68
CA ALA A 120 3.74 -12.25 -11.15
C ALA A 120 3.83 -13.35 -12.23
N LYS A 121 3.48 -13.06 -13.48
CA LYS A 121 3.50 -14.02 -14.60
C LYS A 121 4.79 -13.97 -15.44
N GLY A 122 5.83 -13.26 -14.99
CA GLY A 122 7.13 -13.23 -15.65
C GLY A 122 7.97 -14.46 -15.32
N GLU A 123 8.47 -15.16 -16.35
CA GLU A 123 9.10 -16.49 -16.30
C GLU A 123 10.40 -16.58 -15.48
N LYS A 124 11.06 -15.46 -15.14
CA LYS A 124 12.43 -15.49 -14.60
C LYS A 124 12.57 -15.54 -13.07
N ALA A 125 11.50 -15.73 -12.28
CA ALA A 125 11.66 -15.87 -10.83
C ALA A 125 10.45 -16.53 -10.11
N MET A 126 10.28 -17.84 -10.27
CA MET A 126 9.16 -18.62 -9.71
C MET A 126 8.92 -18.39 -8.19
N MET A 127 9.99 -18.24 -7.40
CA MET A 127 9.91 -18.00 -5.96
C MET A 127 9.40 -16.59 -5.59
N TYR A 128 9.85 -15.54 -6.29
CA TYR A 128 9.35 -14.17 -6.08
C TYR A 128 7.89 -14.05 -6.50
N ASN A 129 7.47 -14.83 -7.50
CA ASN A 129 6.09 -14.91 -7.92
C ASN A 129 5.21 -15.58 -6.85
N LEU A 130 5.71 -16.62 -6.16
CA LEU A 130 4.98 -17.28 -5.07
C LEU A 130 4.84 -16.38 -3.84
N ALA A 131 5.93 -15.76 -3.38
CA ALA A 131 5.88 -14.88 -2.21
C ALA A 131 4.93 -13.67 -2.43
N ARG A 132 4.99 -13.07 -3.62
CA ARG A 132 4.05 -12.02 -4.04
C ARG A 132 2.61 -12.52 -4.08
N LYS A 133 2.37 -13.69 -4.69
CA LYS A 133 1.02 -14.28 -4.73
C LYS A 133 0.47 -14.52 -3.33
N ASN A 134 1.28 -15.04 -2.42
CA ASN A 134 0.89 -15.26 -1.03
C ASN A 134 0.56 -13.94 -0.31
N ALA A 135 1.37 -12.90 -0.49
CA ALA A 135 1.10 -11.59 0.08
C ALA A 135 -0.22 -10.98 -0.45
N LEU A 136 -0.48 -11.13 -1.76
CA LEU A 136 -1.74 -10.71 -2.37
C LEU A 136 -2.92 -11.51 -1.79
N MET A 137 -2.86 -12.84 -1.80
CA MET A 137 -3.94 -13.70 -1.28
C MET A 137 -4.22 -13.45 0.21
N SER A 138 -3.18 -13.21 1.01
CA SER A 138 -3.32 -12.84 2.42
C SER A 138 -4.09 -11.53 2.59
N LEU A 139 -3.75 -10.50 1.80
CA LEU A 139 -4.48 -9.23 1.79
C LEU A 139 -5.93 -9.39 1.31
N ASP A 140 -6.18 -10.13 0.22
CA ASP A 140 -7.53 -10.40 -0.29
C ASP A 140 -8.42 -11.08 0.76
N THR A 141 -7.87 -12.09 1.44
CA THR A 141 -8.56 -12.79 2.52
C THR A 141 -8.90 -11.85 3.67
N TYR A 142 -7.95 -11.01 4.09
CA TYR A 142 -8.17 -10.00 5.12
C TYR A 142 -9.27 -9.01 4.72
N LEU A 143 -9.18 -8.44 3.53
CA LEU A 143 -10.13 -7.42 3.05
C LEU A 143 -11.54 -7.99 2.88
N LYS A 144 -11.69 -9.21 2.36
CA LYS A 144 -13.02 -9.86 2.26
C LYS A 144 -13.68 -10.02 3.64
N LYS A 145 -12.92 -10.38 4.66
CA LYS A 145 -13.42 -10.56 6.03
C LYS A 145 -13.71 -9.23 6.73
N HIS A 146 -12.90 -8.20 6.49
CA HIS A 146 -12.94 -6.93 7.23
C HIS A 146 -13.47 -5.76 6.40
N ILE A 147 -14.09 -5.99 5.23
CA ILE A 147 -14.56 -4.90 4.36
C ILE A 147 -15.47 -3.89 5.09
N HIS A 148 -16.22 -4.37 6.08
CA HIS A 148 -17.12 -3.58 6.92
C HIS A 148 -16.43 -2.51 7.77
N ILE A 149 -15.12 -2.60 8.02
CA ILE A 149 -14.34 -1.59 8.75
C ILE A 149 -13.95 -0.40 7.88
N PHE A 150 -14.20 -0.46 6.57
CA PHE A 150 -13.89 0.60 5.61
C PHE A 150 -15.16 1.31 5.12
N ASN A 151 -15.03 2.60 4.81
CA ASN A 151 -16.02 3.38 4.09
C ASN A 151 -15.85 3.10 2.58
N VAL A 152 -16.53 2.07 2.08
CA VAL A 152 -16.39 1.57 0.70
C VAL A 152 -17.18 2.36 -0.33
#